data_AF-A0A5J5LVA5-F1
#
_entry.id   AF-A0A5J5LVA5-F1
#
_cell.length_a   1.000
_cell.length_b   1.000
_cell.length_c   1.000
_cell.angle_alpha   90.00
_cell.angle_beta   90.00
_cell.angle_gamma   90.00
#
_symmetry.space_group_name_H-M   'P 1'
#
loop_
_entity.id
_entity.type
_entity.pdbx_description
1 polymer ?
#
loop_
_entity_poly.entity_id
_entity_poly.type
_entity_poly.pdbx_seq_one_letter_code
_entity_poly.pdbx_strand_id
1 'polypeptide(L)'
;MAKTIKFNLILDGHPVRNLEGLRENFNLDDLLKYYENGVLIKWLTVRGYHHELSSLNAAGSQDKREIAKQLVATFGIKIREDKLQETLYCIEFYYEHINKLKEFQKLVDHEYQTVIKTHCSGYDSFLKIMLDDPENMAKIKSSLKYISENYLEIFKYHLDSFYVEFSKKAPLVIYVALTVPKLRTSFFQSDFIKSRLNQLVNVDVENLYFLEEYLYPEEYEEYQDEYEEYQDEDIEVSAKPFKIGKYAKTFQGDTEGYWKDIEPKGKRFMIIAMMEGNFVRRSGKNGEELSATDINGQFPILDGIDYKSNYPAHKLIYLEV
;
A
#
# COMPACT_ATOMS: atom_id res chain seq x y z
N MET A 1 -46.15 -26.63 -19.05
CA MET A 1 -44.85 -26.53 -18.35
C MET A 1 -43.89 -25.74 -19.21
N ALA A 2 -43.39 -24.59 -18.74
CA ALA A 2 -42.51 -23.74 -19.53
C ALA A 2 -41.16 -24.45 -19.79
N LYS A 3 -40.65 -24.39 -21.02
CA LYS A 3 -39.31 -24.94 -21.37
C LYS A 3 -38.25 -24.19 -20.57
N THR A 4 -37.49 -24.91 -19.75
CA THR A 4 -36.38 -24.34 -18.97
C THR A 4 -35.22 -24.01 -19.91
N ILE A 5 -34.93 -22.72 -20.12
CA ILE A 5 -33.91 -22.26 -21.07
C ILE A 5 -32.54 -22.31 -20.40
N LYS A 6 -31.58 -23.03 -21.00
CA LYS A 6 -30.17 -23.03 -20.60
C LYS A 6 -29.52 -21.70 -21.02
N PHE A 7 -28.92 -20.98 -20.08
CA PHE A 7 -28.19 -19.72 -20.32
C PHE A 7 -26.78 -19.78 -19.71
N ASN A 8 -25.87 -18.88 -20.09
CA ASN A 8 -24.49 -18.88 -19.58
C ASN A 8 -24.34 -17.88 -18.42
N LEU A 9 -23.44 -18.16 -17.48
CA LEU A 9 -22.96 -17.13 -16.55
C LEU A 9 -21.84 -16.34 -17.25
N ILE A 10 -21.61 -15.10 -16.83
CA ILE A 10 -20.42 -14.35 -17.25
C ILE A 10 -19.57 -14.19 -16.01
N LEU A 11 -18.42 -14.86 -15.96
CA LEU A 11 -17.47 -14.76 -14.86
C LEU A 11 -16.17 -14.18 -15.41
N ASP A 12 -15.68 -13.09 -14.82
CA ASP A 12 -14.50 -12.37 -15.28
C ASP A 12 -14.57 -11.97 -16.78
N GLY A 13 -15.77 -11.61 -17.25
CA GLY A 13 -16.02 -11.30 -18.66
C GLY A 13 -16.13 -12.52 -19.60
N HIS A 14 -15.91 -13.74 -19.11
CA HIS A 14 -15.97 -14.96 -19.91
C HIS A 14 -17.32 -15.71 -19.75
N PRO A 15 -17.95 -16.15 -20.86
CA PRO A 15 -19.21 -16.90 -20.81
C PRO A 15 -18.99 -18.36 -20.39
N VAL A 16 -19.54 -18.72 -19.23
CA VAL A 16 -19.41 -20.04 -18.60
C VAL A 16 -20.66 -20.91 -18.84
N ARG A 17 -20.43 -22.11 -19.36
CA ARG A 17 -21.47 -23.08 -19.76
C ARG A 17 -21.59 -24.31 -18.86
N ASN A 18 -20.54 -24.68 -18.14
CA ASN A 18 -20.45 -25.89 -17.32
C ASN A 18 -19.58 -25.63 -16.07
N LEU A 19 -19.48 -26.62 -15.16
CA LEU A 19 -18.71 -26.49 -13.92
C LEU A 19 -17.20 -26.34 -14.17
N GLU A 20 -16.68 -26.95 -15.23
CA GLU A 20 -15.27 -26.83 -15.60
C GLU A 20 -14.91 -25.40 -15.97
N GLY A 21 -15.66 -24.78 -16.89
CA GLY A 21 -15.49 -23.37 -17.25
C GLY A 21 -15.75 -22.42 -16.07
N LEU A 22 -16.58 -22.80 -15.09
CA LEU A 22 -16.78 -22.02 -13.86
C LEU A 22 -15.52 -22.03 -13.00
N ARG A 23 -14.88 -23.19 -12.87
CA ARG A 23 -13.63 -23.35 -12.10
C ARG A 23 -12.47 -22.62 -12.77
N GLU A 24 -12.37 -22.70 -14.09
CA GLU A 24 -11.31 -22.05 -14.87
C GLU A 24 -11.40 -20.52 -14.84
N ASN A 25 -12.62 -19.98 -14.86
CA ASN A 25 -12.86 -18.52 -14.87
C ASN A 25 -13.45 -18.06 -13.53
N PHE A 26 -13.03 -18.68 -12.42
CA PHE A 26 -13.63 -18.42 -11.11
C PHE A 26 -13.37 -16.98 -10.66
N ASN A 27 -14.45 -16.22 -10.51
CA ASN A 27 -14.44 -14.91 -9.89
C ASN A 27 -15.43 -14.91 -8.72
N LEU A 28 -14.91 -14.71 -7.50
CA LEU A 28 -15.71 -14.80 -6.27
C LEU A 28 -16.74 -13.66 -6.17
N ASP A 29 -16.41 -12.46 -6.66
CA ASP A 29 -17.32 -11.32 -6.63
C ASP A 29 -18.53 -11.53 -7.56
N ASP A 30 -18.28 -11.99 -8.79
CA ASP A 30 -19.33 -12.32 -9.75
C ASP A 30 -20.23 -13.46 -9.23
N LEU A 31 -19.64 -14.50 -8.65
CA LEU A 31 -20.40 -15.63 -8.11
C LEU A 31 -21.24 -15.26 -6.90
N LEU A 32 -20.71 -14.44 -5.98
CA LEU A 32 -21.49 -13.91 -4.86
C LEU A 32 -22.69 -13.10 -5.35
N LYS A 33 -22.48 -12.22 -6.33
CA LYS A 33 -23.56 -11.43 -6.93
C LYS A 33 -24.63 -12.31 -7.56
N TYR A 34 -24.25 -13.36 -8.28
CA TYR A 34 -25.19 -14.30 -8.88
C TYR A 34 -25.87 -15.21 -7.86
N TYR A 35 -25.22 -15.51 -6.74
CA TYR A 35 -25.83 -16.23 -5.63
C TYR A 35 -26.92 -15.36 -4.98
N GLU A 36 -26.61 -14.10 -4.63
CA GLU A 36 -27.53 -13.18 -3.96
C GLU A 36 -28.78 -12.85 -4.79
N ASN A 37 -28.63 -12.70 -6.11
CA ASN A 37 -29.77 -12.43 -7.00
C ASN A 37 -30.48 -13.71 -7.49
N GLY A 38 -30.05 -14.89 -7.02
CA GLY A 38 -30.62 -16.20 -7.32
C GLY A 38 -30.35 -16.72 -8.75
N VAL A 39 -29.53 -16.03 -9.54
CA VAL A 39 -29.17 -16.46 -10.91
C VAL A 39 -28.30 -17.72 -10.87
N LEU A 40 -27.37 -17.83 -9.93
CA LEU A 40 -26.52 -19.01 -9.77
C LEU A 40 -27.35 -20.27 -9.46
N ILE A 41 -28.30 -20.16 -8.52
CA ILE A 41 -29.22 -21.25 -8.16
C ILE A 41 -30.04 -21.69 -9.38
N LYS A 42 -30.59 -20.73 -10.14
CA LYS A 42 -31.31 -21.03 -11.39
C LYS A 42 -30.39 -21.72 -12.39
N TRP A 43 -29.18 -21.21 -12.60
CA TRP A 43 -28.22 -21.77 -13.55
C TRP A 43 -27.84 -23.22 -13.24
N LEU A 44 -27.62 -23.53 -11.95
CA LEU A 44 -27.36 -24.89 -11.48
C LEU A 44 -28.59 -25.80 -11.69
N THR A 45 -29.79 -25.29 -11.40
CA THR A 45 -31.06 -26.03 -11.54
C THR A 45 -31.35 -26.44 -12.98
N VAL A 46 -31.21 -25.52 -13.95
CA VAL A 46 -31.48 -25.83 -15.37
C VAL A 46 -30.50 -26.88 -15.93
N ARG A 47 -29.35 -27.06 -15.28
CA ARG A 47 -28.30 -27.99 -15.71
C ARG A 47 -28.26 -29.30 -14.91
N GLY A 48 -29.07 -29.44 -13.87
CA GLY A 48 -29.15 -30.67 -13.06
C GLY A 48 -27.99 -30.87 -12.08
N TYR A 49 -27.32 -29.78 -11.66
CA TYR A 49 -26.22 -29.85 -10.68
C TYR A 49 -26.77 -29.96 -9.24
N HIS A 50 -27.40 -31.09 -8.94
CA HIS A 50 -28.12 -31.34 -7.69
C HIS A 50 -27.22 -31.42 -6.46
N HIS A 51 -25.96 -31.87 -6.63
CA HIS A 51 -24.99 -31.97 -5.55
C HIS A 51 -24.55 -30.57 -5.08
N GLU A 52 -24.16 -29.71 -6.02
CA GLU A 52 -23.75 -28.33 -5.76
C GLU A 52 -24.90 -27.49 -5.18
N LEU A 53 -26.13 -27.71 -5.68
CA LEU A 53 -27.33 -27.08 -5.12
C LEU A 53 -27.57 -27.48 -3.66
N SER A 54 -27.39 -28.76 -3.33
CA SER A 54 -27.59 -29.26 -1.96
C SER A 54 -26.54 -28.67 -1.01
N SER A 55 -25.28 -28.60 -1.46
CA SER A 55 -24.18 -27.98 -0.71
C SER A 55 -24.44 -26.50 -0.39
N LEU A 56 -24.94 -25.73 -1.37
CA LEU A 56 -25.24 -24.30 -1.17
C LEU A 56 -26.49 -24.04 -0.32
N ASN A 57 -27.51 -24.90 -0.40
CA ASN A 57 -28.76 -24.72 0.36
C ASN A 57 -28.65 -25.16 1.83
N ALA A 58 -27.74 -26.06 2.18
CA ALA A 58 -27.58 -26.56 3.55
C ALA A 58 -27.10 -25.49 4.56
N ALA A 59 -26.64 -24.34 4.06
CA ALA A 59 -25.93 -23.35 4.84
C ALA A 59 -26.79 -22.33 5.58
N GLY A 60 -27.97 -21.96 5.06
CA GLY A 60 -28.92 -21.02 5.69
C GLY A 60 -28.36 -19.69 6.22
N SER A 61 -27.11 -19.34 5.93
CA SER A 61 -26.40 -18.23 6.56
C SER A 61 -26.70 -16.92 5.85
N GLN A 62 -26.95 -15.86 6.62
CA GLN A 62 -26.98 -14.48 6.12
C GLN A 62 -25.58 -13.84 6.11
N ASP A 63 -24.57 -14.51 6.69
CA ASP A 63 -23.20 -14.02 6.69
C ASP A 63 -22.53 -14.30 5.34
N LYS A 64 -22.16 -13.22 4.65
CA LYS A 64 -21.52 -13.25 3.34
C LYS A 64 -20.14 -13.92 3.36
N ARG A 65 -19.38 -13.86 4.47
CA ARG A 65 -18.09 -14.57 4.58
C ARG A 65 -18.30 -16.06 4.48
N GLU A 66 -19.32 -16.55 5.17
CA GLU A 66 -19.64 -17.97 5.18
C GLU A 66 -20.17 -18.43 3.82
N ILE A 67 -20.98 -17.60 3.15
CA ILE A 67 -21.42 -17.86 1.76
C ILE A 67 -20.22 -17.93 0.81
N ALA A 68 -19.27 -16.99 0.92
CA ALA A 68 -18.09 -16.95 0.06
C ALA A 68 -17.18 -18.16 0.25
N LYS A 69 -16.92 -18.57 1.50
CA LYS A 69 -16.20 -19.81 1.81
C LYS A 69 -16.92 -21.04 1.25
N GLN A 70 -18.24 -21.07 1.35
CA GLN A 70 -19.05 -22.18 0.83
C GLN A 70 -19.05 -22.24 -0.70
N LEU A 71 -19.02 -21.11 -1.40
CA LEU A 71 -18.87 -21.08 -2.86
C LEU A 71 -17.52 -21.67 -3.27
N VAL A 72 -16.43 -21.26 -2.62
CA VAL A 72 -15.09 -21.80 -2.85
C VAL A 72 -15.05 -23.32 -2.59
N ALA A 73 -15.63 -23.77 -1.47
CA ALA A 73 -15.69 -25.18 -1.10
C ALA A 73 -16.56 -26.01 -2.06
N THR A 74 -17.75 -25.53 -2.40
CA THR A 74 -18.71 -26.24 -3.26
C THR A 74 -18.16 -26.46 -4.67
N PHE A 75 -17.45 -25.46 -5.22
CA PHE A 75 -16.87 -25.58 -6.55
C PHE A 75 -15.47 -26.20 -6.55
N GLY A 76 -14.91 -26.52 -5.38
CA GLY A 76 -13.61 -27.18 -5.23
C GLY A 76 -12.45 -26.31 -5.72
N ILE A 77 -12.53 -24.98 -5.51
CA ILE A 77 -11.48 -24.06 -5.96
C ILE A 77 -10.30 -24.16 -5.00
N LYS A 78 -9.11 -24.44 -5.55
CA LYS A 78 -7.87 -24.49 -4.78
C LYS A 78 -7.35 -23.07 -4.57
N ILE A 79 -7.69 -22.47 -3.44
CA ILE A 79 -7.19 -21.15 -3.00
C ILE A 79 -6.38 -21.35 -1.72
N ARG A 80 -5.24 -20.66 -1.60
CA ARG A 80 -4.44 -20.63 -0.37
C ARG A 80 -5.20 -19.83 0.71
N GLU A 81 -5.18 -20.29 1.96
CA GLU A 81 -6.02 -19.72 3.03
C GLU A 81 -5.77 -18.22 3.25
N ASP A 82 -4.52 -17.77 3.25
CA ASP A 82 -4.16 -16.34 3.33
C ASP A 82 -4.75 -15.50 2.18
N LYS A 83 -4.76 -16.03 0.95
CA LYS A 83 -5.35 -15.40 -0.23
C LYS A 83 -6.86 -15.38 -0.17
N LEU A 84 -7.47 -16.41 0.43
CA LEU A 84 -8.91 -16.44 0.68
C LEU A 84 -9.29 -15.35 1.69
N GLN A 85 -8.56 -15.20 2.79
CA GLN A 85 -8.79 -14.16 3.79
C GLN A 85 -8.62 -12.74 3.21
N GLU A 86 -7.57 -12.51 2.41
CA GLU A 86 -7.35 -11.24 1.70
C GLU A 86 -8.52 -10.90 0.76
N THR A 87 -8.99 -11.91 0.01
CA THR A 87 -10.11 -11.74 -0.93
C THR A 87 -11.43 -11.46 -0.19
N LEU A 88 -11.70 -12.18 0.90
CA LEU A 88 -12.88 -11.98 1.75
C LEU A 88 -12.91 -10.56 2.34
N TYR A 89 -11.77 -10.08 2.85
CA TYR A 89 -11.66 -8.72 3.37
C TYR A 89 -11.96 -7.67 2.29
N CYS A 90 -11.38 -7.80 1.10
CA CYS A 90 -11.63 -6.89 -0.03
C CYS A 90 -13.11 -6.84 -0.43
N ILE A 91 -13.77 -8.01 -0.46
CA ILE A 91 -15.18 -8.15 -0.81
C ILE A 91 -16.07 -7.48 0.22
N GLU A 92 -15.87 -7.76 1.51
CA GLU A 92 -16.68 -7.15 2.56
C GLU A 92 -16.56 -5.65 2.59
N PHE A 93 -15.33 -5.16 2.48
CA PHE A 93 -15.04 -3.75 2.42
C PHE A 93 -15.76 -3.07 1.24
N TYR A 94 -15.75 -3.71 0.06
CA TYR A 94 -16.49 -3.24 -1.11
C TYR A 94 -18.01 -3.25 -0.90
N TYR A 95 -18.56 -4.28 -0.26
CA TYR A 95 -20.00 -4.37 0.03
C TYR A 95 -20.45 -3.38 1.11
N GLU A 96 -19.67 -3.18 2.16
CA GLU A 96 -19.91 -2.12 3.15
C GLU A 96 -19.95 -0.76 2.47
N HIS A 97 -19.04 -0.53 1.52
CA HIS A 97 -19.03 0.69 0.74
C HIS A 97 -20.28 0.83 -0.14
N ILE A 98 -20.70 -0.22 -0.86
CA ILE A 98 -21.93 -0.21 -1.66
C ILE A 98 -23.17 0.05 -0.79
N ASN A 99 -23.24 -0.55 0.40
CA ASN A 99 -24.36 -0.35 1.31
C ASN A 99 -24.40 1.08 1.83
N LYS A 100 -23.25 1.65 2.21
CA LYS A 100 -23.13 3.06 2.56
C LYS A 100 -23.57 3.96 1.40
N LEU A 101 -23.18 3.65 0.16
CA LEU A 101 -23.63 4.39 -1.03
C LEU A 101 -25.16 4.34 -1.22
N LYS A 102 -25.78 3.18 -1.03
CA LYS A 102 -27.24 3.03 -1.08
C LYS A 102 -27.95 3.80 0.04
N GLU A 103 -27.37 3.83 1.23
CA GLU A 103 -27.88 4.64 2.34
C GLU A 103 -27.75 6.13 2.05
N PHE A 104 -26.59 6.58 1.56
CA PHE A 104 -26.40 7.96 1.14
C PHE A 104 -27.37 8.39 0.06
N GLN A 105 -27.65 7.53 -0.93
CA GLN A 105 -28.60 7.80 -2.00
C GLN A 105 -30.04 8.00 -1.48
N LYS A 106 -30.40 7.39 -0.35
CA LYS A 106 -31.71 7.59 0.31
C LYS A 106 -31.80 8.89 1.10
N LEU A 107 -30.67 9.48 1.48
CA LEU A 107 -30.59 10.71 2.31
C LEU A 107 -30.55 12.01 1.48
N VAL A 108 -30.51 11.90 0.15
CA VAL A 108 -30.32 13.03 -0.78
C VAL A 108 -31.44 14.07 -0.71
N ASP A 109 -32.62 13.75 -0.17
CA ASP A 109 -33.73 14.71 -0.19
C ASP A 109 -33.69 15.78 0.91
N HIS A 110 -33.02 15.60 2.07
CA HIS A 110 -32.98 16.65 3.12
C HIS A 110 -31.76 16.72 4.06
N GLU A 111 -30.72 15.88 3.92
CA GLU A 111 -29.64 15.81 4.92
C GLU A 111 -28.22 15.89 4.35
N TYR A 112 -27.95 16.85 3.45
CA TYR A 112 -26.62 17.00 2.84
C TYR A 112 -25.49 17.17 3.88
N GLN A 113 -25.75 17.82 5.02
CA GLN A 113 -24.79 17.93 6.13
C GLN A 113 -24.48 16.58 6.79
N THR A 114 -25.49 15.71 6.97
CA THR A 114 -25.30 14.36 7.50
C THR A 114 -24.49 13.51 6.52
N VAL A 115 -24.78 13.62 5.22
CA VAL A 115 -24.04 12.91 4.16
C VAL A 115 -22.58 13.35 4.12
N ILE A 116 -22.31 14.67 4.12
CA ILE A 116 -20.94 15.20 4.18
C ILE A 116 -20.24 14.71 5.44
N LYS A 117 -20.86 14.87 6.61
CA LYS A 117 -20.26 14.50 7.90
C LYS A 117 -19.91 13.02 7.95
N THR A 118 -20.80 12.15 7.47
CA THR A 118 -20.56 10.71 7.42
C THR A 118 -19.46 10.36 6.43
N HIS A 119 -19.42 11.02 5.26
CA HIS A 119 -18.36 10.83 4.28
C HIS A 119 -16.98 11.25 4.83
N CYS A 120 -16.88 12.41 5.47
CA CYS A 120 -15.65 12.86 6.16
C CYS A 120 -15.26 11.91 7.29
N SER A 121 -16.22 11.43 8.09
CA SER A 121 -15.96 10.43 9.14
C SER A 121 -15.40 9.13 8.56
N GLY A 122 -15.81 8.76 7.35
CA GLY A 122 -15.23 7.65 6.60
C GLY A 122 -13.75 7.86 6.32
N TYR A 123 -13.35 9.03 5.83
CA TYR A 123 -11.95 9.40 5.65
C TYR A 123 -11.16 9.32 6.96
N ASP A 124 -11.69 9.91 8.04
CA ASP A 124 -11.04 9.91 9.36
C ASP A 124 -10.80 8.50 9.90
N SER A 125 -11.71 7.55 9.60
CA SER A 125 -11.55 6.16 10.02
C SER A 125 -10.31 5.50 9.40
N PHE A 126 -9.96 5.83 8.15
CA PHE A 126 -8.74 5.32 7.52
C PHE A 126 -7.48 5.96 8.08
N LEU A 127 -7.53 7.26 8.42
CA LEU A 127 -6.44 7.92 9.13
C LEU A 127 -6.18 7.24 10.47
N LYS A 128 -7.24 6.96 11.22
CA LYS A 128 -7.17 6.26 12.50
C LYS A 128 -6.57 4.85 12.35
N ILE A 129 -6.99 4.06 11.35
CA ILE A 129 -6.42 2.74 11.09
C ILE A 129 -4.89 2.81 10.91
N MET A 130 -4.40 3.82 10.20
CA MET A 130 -2.96 3.99 9.95
C MET A 130 -2.20 4.52 11.19
N LEU A 131 -2.85 5.31 12.05
CA LEU A 131 -2.26 5.79 13.30
C LEU A 131 -2.25 4.73 14.41
N ASP A 132 -3.27 3.87 14.46
CA ASP A 132 -3.39 2.79 15.44
C ASP A 132 -2.41 1.64 15.17
N ASP A 133 -1.98 1.44 13.92
CA ASP A 133 -1.04 0.38 13.51
C ASP A 133 -0.01 0.89 12.46
N PRO A 134 0.89 1.81 12.84
CA PRO A 134 1.72 2.60 11.92
C PRO A 134 2.85 1.81 11.25
N GLU A 135 3.10 0.57 11.68
CA GLU A 135 4.07 -0.34 11.08
C GLU A 135 3.42 -1.43 10.21
N ASN A 136 2.10 -1.43 10.04
CA ASN A 136 1.42 -2.44 9.26
C ASN A 136 1.28 -2.04 7.79
N MET A 137 2.28 -2.42 6.99
CA MET A 137 2.38 -2.07 5.57
C MET A 137 1.13 -2.47 4.77
N ALA A 138 0.52 -3.61 5.06
CA ALA A 138 -0.66 -4.08 4.34
C ALA A 138 -1.88 -3.17 4.59
N LYS A 139 -2.13 -2.84 5.87
CA LYS A 139 -3.18 -1.89 6.25
C LYS A 139 -2.94 -0.53 5.62
N ILE A 140 -1.72 0.00 5.72
CA ILE A 140 -1.34 1.30 5.16
C ILE A 140 -1.55 1.33 3.64
N LYS A 141 -1.04 0.33 2.90
CA LYS A 141 -1.23 0.26 1.43
C LYS A 141 -2.71 0.23 1.06
N SER A 142 -3.53 -0.59 1.76
CA SER A 142 -4.96 -0.69 1.47
C SER A 142 -5.72 0.60 1.77
N SER A 143 -5.46 1.25 2.91
CA SER A 143 -6.07 2.51 3.31
C SER A 143 -5.74 3.64 2.34
N LEU A 144 -4.46 3.80 1.98
CA LEU A 144 -4.02 4.86 1.06
C LEU A 144 -4.54 4.64 -0.36
N LYS A 145 -4.59 3.39 -0.85
CA LYS A 145 -5.23 3.08 -2.13
C LYS A 145 -6.68 3.53 -2.13
N TYR A 146 -7.43 3.17 -1.09
CA TYR A 146 -8.83 3.53 -1.00
C TYR A 146 -9.07 5.05 -0.86
N ILE A 147 -8.26 5.73 -0.05
CA ILE A 147 -8.26 7.19 0.04
C ILE A 147 -8.02 7.82 -1.34
N SER A 148 -7.05 7.30 -2.10
CA SER A 148 -6.73 7.83 -3.44
C SER A 148 -7.84 7.65 -4.47
N GLU A 149 -8.71 6.66 -4.27
CA GLU A 149 -9.81 6.32 -5.16
C GLU A 149 -11.10 7.06 -4.78
N ASN A 150 -11.38 7.21 -3.47
CA ASN A 150 -12.70 7.62 -2.97
C ASN A 150 -12.69 8.92 -2.17
N TYR A 151 -11.53 9.37 -1.69
CA TYR A 151 -11.39 10.55 -0.82
C TYR A 151 -10.31 11.52 -1.31
N LEU A 152 -9.93 11.46 -2.60
CA LEU A 152 -8.81 12.25 -3.11
C LEU A 152 -8.98 13.75 -2.88
N GLU A 153 -10.18 14.30 -3.06
CA GLU A 153 -10.43 15.72 -2.87
C GLU A 153 -10.30 16.13 -1.39
N ILE A 154 -10.88 15.35 -0.47
CA ILE A 154 -10.70 15.57 0.98
C ILE A 154 -9.21 15.47 1.35
N PHE A 155 -8.52 14.46 0.82
CA PHE A 155 -7.09 14.29 1.03
C PHE A 155 -6.29 15.49 0.57
N LYS A 156 -6.59 16.07 -0.61
CA LYS A 156 -5.93 17.29 -1.11
C LYS A 156 -6.15 18.47 -0.17
N TYR A 157 -7.37 18.65 0.35
CA TYR A 157 -7.66 19.70 1.35
C TYR A 157 -6.93 19.47 2.68
N HIS A 158 -6.76 18.20 3.08
CA HIS A 158 -6.08 17.82 4.33
C HIS A 158 -4.57 17.62 4.17
N LEU A 159 -4.01 17.79 2.96
CA LEU A 159 -2.68 17.32 2.59
C LEU A 159 -1.56 17.83 3.50
N ASP A 160 -1.53 19.11 3.82
CA ASP A 160 -0.47 19.69 4.64
C ASP A 160 -0.54 19.20 6.10
N SER A 161 -1.75 19.16 6.68
CA SER A 161 -1.99 18.62 8.02
C SER A 161 -1.69 17.13 8.10
N PHE A 162 -2.10 16.37 7.08
CA PHE A 162 -1.75 14.96 6.91
C PHE A 162 -0.23 14.79 6.93
N TYR A 163 0.50 15.58 6.14
CA TYR A 163 1.96 15.50 6.11
C TYR A 163 2.58 15.81 7.48
N VAL A 164 2.18 16.90 8.13
CA VAL A 164 2.72 17.31 9.44
C VAL A 164 2.45 16.26 10.52
N GLU A 165 1.25 15.68 10.54
CA GLU A 165 0.90 14.67 11.53
C GLU A 165 1.62 13.34 11.29
N PHE A 166 1.52 12.81 10.07
CA PHE A 166 2.04 11.48 9.75
C PHE A 166 3.57 11.47 9.66
N SER A 167 4.22 12.57 9.26
CA SER A 167 5.69 12.67 9.31
C SER A 167 6.25 12.57 10.74
N LYS A 168 5.44 12.89 11.76
CA LYS A 168 5.83 12.78 13.18
C LYS A 168 5.40 11.45 13.80
N LYS A 169 4.17 11.02 13.53
CA LYS A 169 3.55 9.87 14.22
C LYS A 169 3.69 8.54 13.48
N ALA A 170 3.72 8.56 12.16
CA ALA A 170 3.72 7.35 11.33
C ALA A 170 4.42 7.59 9.97
N PRO A 171 5.75 7.84 9.96
CA PRO A 171 6.47 8.28 8.76
C PRO A 171 6.42 7.29 7.59
N LEU A 172 6.30 5.99 7.88
CA LEU A 172 6.11 4.95 6.87
C LEU A 172 4.91 5.27 5.96
N VAL A 173 3.84 5.83 6.51
CA VAL A 173 2.64 6.21 5.74
C VAL A 173 2.97 7.25 4.67
N ILE A 174 3.85 8.21 4.95
CA ILE A 174 4.30 9.20 3.96
C ILE A 174 5.01 8.50 2.79
N TYR A 175 5.95 7.61 3.10
CA TYR A 175 6.67 6.85 2.08
C TYR A 175 5.73 5.96 1.25
N VAL A 176 4.79 5.26 1.88
CA VAL A 176 3.79 4.46 1.13
C VAL A 176 2.89 5.35 0.29
N ALA A 177 2.47 6.52 0.78
CA ALA A 177 1.64 7.45 0.02
C ALA A 177 2.34 7.95 -1.26
N LEU A 178 3.66 8.16 -1.19
CA LEU A 178 4.49 8.53 -2.35
C LEU A 178 4.60 7.42 -3.42
N THR A 179 4.18 6.19 -3.11
CA THR A 179 4.08 5.08 -4.09
C THR A 179 2.73 5.06 -4.81
N VAL A 180 1.71 5.73 -4.28
CA VAL A 180 0.36 5.78 -4.86
C VAL A 180 0.28 6.96 -5.84
N PRO A 181 0.09 6.74 -7.16
CA PRO A 181 0.29 7.79 -8.16
C PRO A 181 -0.51 9.08 -7.94
N LYS A 182 -1.80 8.95 -7.60
CA LYS A 182 -2.68 10.11 -7.38
C LYS A 182 -2.25 10.93 -6.15
N LEU A 183 -1.88 10.25 -5.07
CA LEU A 183 -1.42 10.90 -3.84
C LEU A 183 -0.05 11.55 -4.08
N ARG A 184 0.89 10.80 -4.67
CA ARG A 184 2.21 11.30 -5.06
C ARG A 184 2.12 12.61 -5.83
N THR A 185 1.25 12.68 -6.85
CA THR A 185 1.02 13.93 -7.59
C THR A 185 0.61 15.08 -6.68
N SER A 186 -0.29 14.86 -5.72
CA SER A 186 -0.68 15.89 -4.74
C SER A 186 0.48 16.35 -3.87
N PHE A 187 1.33 15.44 -3.38
CA PHE A 187 2.53 15.81 -2.60
C PHE A 187 3.47 16.73 -3.39
N PHE A 188 3.77 16.39 -4.65
CA PHE A 188 4.69 17.18 -5.48
C PHE A 188 4.08 18.47 -6.03
N GLN A 189 2.76 18.65 -5.92
CA GLN A 189 2.08 19.90 -6.23
C GLN A 189 2.08 20.90 -5.06
N SER A 190 2.34 20.45 -3.82
CA SER A 190 2.46 21.32 -2.65
C SER A 190 3.91 21.78 -2.47
N ASP A 191 4.17 23.07 -2.67
CA ASP A 191 5.49 23.67 -2.45
C ASP A 191 5.95 23.51 -0.98
N PHE A 192 4.99 23.62 -0.04
CA PHE A 192 5.24 23.40 1.38
C PHE A 192 5.81 22.01 1.63
N ILE A 193 5.14 20.97 1.13
CA ILE A 193 5.57 19.58 1.31
C ILE A 193 6.87 19.32 0.57
N LYS A 194 6.99 19.77 -0.68
CA LYS A 194 8.18 19.56 -1.51
C LYS A 194 9.45 20.09 -0.82
N SER A 195 9.38 21.25 -0.16
CA SER A 195 10.51 21.80 0.58
C SER A 195 10.93 20.93 1.79
N ARG A 196 9.98 20.22 2.42
CA ARG A 196 10.19 19.41 3.63
C ARG A 196 10.50 17.95 3.34
N LEU A 197 10.10 17.42 2.18
CA LEU A 197 10.51 16.09 1.72
C LEU A 197 12.04 15.96 1.64
N ASN A 198 12.73 17.03 1.25
CA ASN A 198 14.19 17.10 1.28
C ASN A 198 14.75 17.04 2.72
N GLN A 199 14.06 17.67 3.68
CA GLN A 199 14.48 17.69 5.08
C GLN A 199 14.33 16.32 5.75
N LEU A 200 13.28 15.56 5.44
CA LEU A 200 13.11 14.18 5.90
C LEU A 200 14.30 13.31 5.50
N VAL A 201 14.79 13.48 4.27
CA VAL A 201 15.94 12.73 3.75
C VAL A 201 17.24 13.18 4.39
N ASN A 202 17.44 14.48 4.64
CA ASN A 202 18.66 14.98 5.29
C ASN A 202 18.84 14.43 6.71
N VAL A 203 17.75 14.33 7.50
CA VAL A 203 17.81 13.68 8.82
C VAL A 203 18.20 12.21 8.66
N ASP A 204 17.62 11.48 7.70
CA ASP A 204 17.99 10.08 7.48
C ASP A 204 19.44 9.93 7.00
N VAL A 205 19.94 10.82 6.13
CA VAL A 205 21.32 10.82 5.60
C VAL A 205 22.35 11.22 6.64
N GLU A 206 22.10 12.23 7.47
CA GLU A 206 22.97 12.58 8.60
C GLU A 206 23.06 11.42 9.58
N ASN A 207 21.94 10.75 9.88
CA ASN A 207 21.93 9.56 10.71
C ASN A 207 22.59 8.32 10.05
N LEU A 208 22.85 8.32 8.74
CA LEU A 208 23.69 7.30 8.11
C LEU A 208 25.17 7.45 8.51
N TYR A 209 25.63 8.66 8.83
CA TYR A 209 26.97 8.92 9.38
C TYR A 209 27.06 8.55 10.87
N PHE A 210 26.00 8.76 11.67
CA PHE A 210 26.00 8.49 13.12
C PHE A 210 25.70 7.03 13.52
N LEU A 211 25.25 6.18 12.59
CA LEU A 211 24.92 4.77 12.89
C LEU A 211 26.16 3.89 13.23
N GLU A 212 27.38 4.39 13.07
CA GLU A 212 28.60 3.69 13.49
C GLU A 212 28.94 3.88 14.97
N GLU A 213 28.48 4.96 15.62
CA GLU A 213 28.97 5.34 16.96
C GLU A 213 28.29 4.56 18.11
N TYR A 214 27.11 3.96 17.87
CA TYR A 214 26.33 3.26 18.91
C TYR A 214 26.51 1.73 18.96
N LEU A 215 27.54 1.17 18.31
CA LEU A 215 27.74 -0.28 18.21
C LEU A 215 29.10 -0.81 18.70
N TYR A 216 29.92 0.02 19.38
CA TYR A 216 31.10 -0.45 20.11
C TYR A 216 30.98 -0.19 21.63
N PRO A 217 31.30 -1.17 22.49
CA PRO A 217 31.43 -0.96 23.93
C PRO A 217 32.67 -0.12 24.24
N GLU A 218 32.55 0.69 25.29
CA GLU A 218 33.57 1.41 26.05
C GLU A 218 35.03 1.05 25.75
N GLU A 219 35.77 2.04 25.27
CA GLU A 219 37.13 2.42 25.71
C GLU A 219 37.73 3.31 24.63
N TYR A 220 37.80 4.63 24.84
CA TYR A 220 38.95 5.44 24.42
C TYR A 220 38.93 6.80 25.11
N GLU A 221 40.12 7.21 25.54
CA GLU A 221 40.45 8.23 26.52
C GLU A 221 40.12 9.68 26.12
N GLU A 222 39.82 10.41 27.18
CA GLU A 222 39.69 11.85 27.37
C GLU A 222 40.64 12.71 26.50
N TYR A 223 40.06 13.55 25.64
CA TYR A 223 40.70 14.79 25.18
C TYR A 223 39.72 15.94 25.42
N GLN A 224 39.98 16.69 26.49
CA GLN A 224 39.40 18.00 26.73
C GLN A 224 40.04 18.99 25.75
N ASP A 225 39.23 19.65 24.91
CA ASP A 225 39.54 20.99 24.43
C ASP A 225 38.24 21.81 24.37
N GLU A 226 38.30 22.97 25.02
CA GLU A 226 37.23 23.95 25.21
C GLU A 226 36.66 24.47 23.87
N TYR A 227 35.33 24.42 23.72
CA TYR A 227 34.62 25.26 22.76
C TYR A 227 33.51 26.04 23.48
N GLU A 228 33.59 27.36 23.34
CA GLU A 228 32.67 28.34 23.92
C GLU A 228 31.23 28.12 23.45
N GLU A 229 30.33 28.07 24.45
CA GLU A 229 28.90 27.86 24.32
C GLU A 229 28.20 29.11 23.74
N TYR A 230 27.82 29.06 22.47
CA TYR A 230 26.80 29.96 21.93
C TYR A 230 25.42 29.34 22.19
N GLN A 231 24.71 29.87 23.19
CA GLN A 231 23.31 29.53 23.41
C GLN A 231 22.44 30.23 22.37
N ASP A 232 22.02 29.49 21.35
CA ASP A 232 20.76 29.76 20.67
C ASP A 232 19.67 28.91 21.34
N GLU A 233 18.92 29.54 22.23
CA GLU A 233 17.64 29.06 22.72
C GLU A 233 16.64 29.10 21.55
N ASP A 234 16.61 28.06 20.71
CA ASP A 234 15.38 27.53 20.10
C ASP A 234 15.69 26.35 19.17
N ILE A 235 14.78 25.37 19.24
CA ILE A 235 14.73 24.10 18.49
C ILE A 235 15.55 22.97 19.13
N GLU A 236 15.00 22.42 20.21
CA GLU A 236 15.24 21.02 20.59
C GLU A 236 14.64 20.11 19.49
N VAL A 237 15.35 19.94 18.36
CA VAL A 237 15.09 18.85 17.42
C VAL A 237 15.62 17.58 18.09
N SER A 238 14.91 17.06 19.08
CA SER A 238 15.07 15.66 19.49
C SER A 238 14.45 14.77 18.40
N ALA A 239 14.88 14.91 17.14
CA ALA A 239 14.55 13.95 16.11
C ALA A 239 15.42 12.72 16.37
N LYS A 240 14.94 11.83 17.25
CA LYS A 240 15.32 10.44 17.11
C LYS A 240 15.01 10.06 15.66
N PRO A 241 15.98 9.72 14.80
CA PRO A 241 15.70 9.25 13.45
C PRO A 241 14.72 8.10 13.53
N PHE A 242 13.50 8.30 13.01
CA PHE A 242 12.53 7.23 12.98
C PHE A 242 12.79 6.35 11.76
N LYS A 243 13.16 5.10 12.04
CA LYS A 243 13.40 4.07 11.04
C LYS A 243 12.12 3.89 10.20
N ILE A 244 12.25 3.86 8.87
CA ILE A 244 11.31 3.19 7.94
C ILE A 244 11.12 1.69 8.33
N GLY A 245 11.84 1.25 9.36
CA GLY A 245 11.63 0.04 10.12
C GLY A 245 12.24 -1.13 9.38
N LYS A 246 11.68 -2.31 9.62
CA LYS A 246 12.02 -3.54 8.90
C LYS A 246 11.74 -3.52 7.39
N TYR A 247 11.09 -2.47 6.87
CA TYR A 247 10.70 -2.38 5.46
C TYR A 247 11.72 -1.66 4.59
N ALA A 248 12.55 -0.79 5.17
CA ALA A 248 13.67 -0.23 4.44
C ALA A 248 14.73 -1.30 4.24
N LYS A 249 15.15 -1.45 2.99
CA LYS A 249 16.34 -2.19 2.62
C LYS A 249 17.51 -1.21 2.57
N THR A 250 18.67 -1.71 2.98
CA THR A 250 19.92 -0.96 2.90
C THR A 250 20.95 -1.79 2.17
N PHE A 251 21.61 -1.18 1.19
CA PHE A 251 22.83 -1.72 0.60
C PHE A 251 24.00 -0.83 1.01
N GLN A 252 25.11 -1.46 1.39
CA GLN A 252 26.36 -0.79 1.73
C GLN A 252 27.51 -1.57 1.08
N GLY A 253 28.45 -0.85 0.47
CA GLY A 253 29.68 -1.45 -0.03
C GLY A 253 30.27 -0.71 -1.21
N ASP A 254 31.59 -0.77 -1.29
CA ASP A 254 32.38 -0.31 -2.42
C ASP A 254 32.13 -1.22 -3.63
N THR A 255 31.91 -0.63 -4.79
CA THR A 255 31.76 -1.34 -6.06
C THR A 255 32.94 -1.13 -6.99
N GLU A 256 34.02 -0.48 -6.50
CA GLU A 256 35.23 -0.12 -7.23
C GLU A 256 34.93 0.66 -8.53
N GLY A 257 33.86 1.45 -8.51
CA GLY A 257 33.42 2.23 -9.66
C GLY A 257 32.68 1.42 -10.73
N TYR A 258 32.43 0.13 -10.50
CA TYR A 258 31.64 -0.72 -11.37
C TYR A 258 30.17 -0.75 -10.96
N TRP A 259 29.30 -1.06 -11.92
CA TRP A 259 27.88 -1.30 -11.65
C TRP A 259 27.69 -2.67 -11.01
N LYS A 260 27.03 -2.68 -9.85
CA LYS A 260 26.66 -3.90 -9.14
C LYS A 260 25.15 -4.06 -9.13
N ASP A 261 24.68 -5.23 -9.54
CA ASP A 261 23.26 -5.58 -9.50
C ASP A 261 22.87 -5.82 -8.03
N ILE A 262 22.01 -4.94 -7.49
CA ILE A 262 21.55 -5.01 -6.10
C ILE A 262 20.18 -5.67 -6.02
N GLU A 263 19.29 -5.30 -6.94
CA GLU A 263 17.95 -5.88 -7.02
C GLU A 263 17.60 -6.21 -8.48
N PRO A 264 17.00 -7.38 -8.74
CA PRO A 264 16.77 -7.86 -10.09
C PRO A 264 15.62 -7.10 -10.77
N LYS A 265 15.67 -7.11 -12.11
CA LYS A 265 14.56 -6.67 -12.96
C LYS A 265 13.27 -7.47 -12.71
N GLY A 266 12.12 -6.83 -12.87
CA GLY A 266 10.79 -7.39 -12.64
C GLY A 266 10.21 -7.05 -11.27
N LYS A 267 10.99 -6.36 -10.43
CA LYS A 267 10.57 -5.82 -9.13
C LYS A 267 10.78 -4.32 -9.10
N ARG A 268 9.85 -3.60 -8.46
CA ARG A 268 9.92 -2.15 -8.37
C ARG A 268 10.37 -1.69 -7.00
N PHE A 269 11.24 -0.69 -7.00
CA PHE A 269 11.80 -0.12 -5.78
C PHE A 269 11.75 1.40 -5.82
N MET A 270 11.27 2.01 -4.75
CA MET A 270 11.40 3.45 -4.52
C MET A 270 12.71 3.71 -3.79
N ILE A 271 13.57 4.53 -4.37
CA ILE A 271 14.81 4.94 -3.71
C ILE A 271 14.49 6.03 -2.71
N ILE A 272 14.91 5.86 -1.46
CA ILE A 272 14.62 6.79 -0.37
C ILE A 272 15.72 7.84 -0.25
N ALA A 273 16.95 7.37 -0.13
CA ALA A 273 18.09 8.22 0.16
C ALA A 273 19.38 7.59 -0.37
N MET A 274 20.29 8.46 -0.82
CA MET A 274 21.63 8.09 -1.22
C MET A 274 22.60 9.23 -0.91
N MET A 275 23.79 8.89 -0.43
CA MET A 275 24.85 9.88 -0.21
C MET A 275 25.44 10.36 -1.55
N GLU A 276 25.98 11.58 -1.54
CA GLU A 276 26.69 12.16 -2.69
C GLU A 276 27.86 11.29 -3.16
N GLY A 277 28.18 11.38 -4.45
CA GLY A 277 29.27 10.61 -5.08
C GLY A 277 28.93 9.15 -5.43
N ASN A 278 27.70 8.70 -5.13
CA ASN A 278 27.19 7.39 -5.57
C ASN A 278 26.18 7.55 -6.71
N PHE A 279 25.86 6.44 -7.38
CA PHE A 279 24.89 6.43 -8.49
C PHE A 279 24.00 5.19 -8.45
N VAL A 280 22.75 5.35 -8.90
CA VAL A 280 21.83 4.24 -9.20
C VAL A 280 21.32 4.32 -10.63
N ARG A 281 20.84 3.19 -11.13
CA ARG A 281 20.07 3.10 -12.38
C ARG A 281 19.12 1.92 -12.36
N ARG A 282 18.19 1.88 -13.32
CA ARG A 282 17.37 0.70 -13.61
C ARG A 282 18.26 -0.46 -14.01
N SER A 283 17.90 -1.66 -13.57
CA SER A 283 18.77 -2.81 -13.76
C SER A 283 19.01 -3.12 -15.24
N GLY A 284 20.28 -3.16 -15.62
CA GLY A 284 20.73 -3.39 -17.00
C GLY A 284 20.47 -2.24 -17.98
N LYS A 285 20.09 -1.04 -17.51
CA LYS A 285 19.88 0.12 -18.38
C LYS A 285 21.19 0.85 -18.67
N ASN A 286 21.59 0.89 -19.94
CA ASN A 286 22.77 1.64 -20.37
C ASN A 286 22.50 3.15 -20.45
N GLY A 287 23.48 3.97 -20.05
CA GLY A 287 23.46 5.43 -20.19
C GLY A 287 22.58 6.18 -19.18
N GLU A 288 22.00 5.49 -18.19
CA GLU A 288 21.33 6.14 -17.06
C GLU A 288 22.27 6.16 -15.86
N GLU A 289 22.48 7.35 -15.29
CA GLU A 289 23.18 7.55 -14.02
C GLU A 289 22.37 8.56 -13.20
N LEU A 290 21.71 8.09 -12.13
CA LEU A 290 20.97 8.96 -11.20
C LEU A 290 21.85 9.20 -9.98
N SER A 291 22.15 10.46 -9.69
CA SER A 291 22.93 10.88 -8.53
C SER A 291 22.05 11.10 -7.29
N ALA A 292 22.64 11.50 -6.18
CA ALA A 292 21.91 11.86 -4.98
C ALA A 292 20.92 13.02 -5.22
N THR A 293 21.22 13.97 -6.12
CA THR A 293 20.32 15.08 -6.46
C THR A 293 19.08 14.63 -7.24
N ASP A 294 19.20 13.54 -8.00
CA ASP A 294 18.07 12.94 -8.73
C ASP A 294 17.17 12.08 -7.82
N ILE A 295 17.65 11.74 -6.63
CA ILE A 295 17.02 10.81 -5.69
C ILE A 295 16.42 11.54 -4.50
N ASN A 296 17.24 12.29 -3.77
CA ASN A 296 16.92 12.81 -2.45
C ASN A 296 15.77 13.81 -2.55
N GLY A 297 14.65 13.48 -1.88
CA GLY A 297 13.40 14.23 -1.95
C GLY A 297 12.58 14.08 -3.23
N GLN A 298 13.13 13.41 -4.26
CA GLN A 298 12.42 13.07 -5.49
C GLN A 298 11.85 11.65 -5.45
N PHE A 299 12.44 10.74 -4.66
CA PHE A 299 11.96 9.37 -4.45
C PHE A 299 11.62 8.61 -5.75
N PRO A 300 12.55 8.45 -6.69
CA PRO A 300 12.30 7.79 -7.96
C PRO A 300 11.96 6.30 -7.77
N ILE A 301 11.06 5.77 -8.62
CA ILE A 301 10.70 4.35 -8.64
C ILE A 301 11.37 3.67 -9.85
N LEU A 302 12.22 2.69 -9.57
CA LEU A 302 13.03 1.96 -10.54
C LEU A 302 12.55 0.50 -10.68
N ASP A 303 12.82 -0.12 -11.83
CA ASP A 303 12.61 -1.55 -12.09
C ASP A 303 13.97 -2.25 -11.99
N GLY A 304 14.18 -2.97 -10.89
CA GLY A 304 15.50 -3.37 -10.41
C GLY A 304 16.39 -2.18 -10.01
N ILE A 305 17.55 -2.48 -9.44
CA ILE A 305 18.54 -1.50 -9.01
C ILE A 305 19.93 -2.03 -9.38
N ASP A 306 20.66 -1.26 -10.19
CA ASP A 306 22.13 -1.35 -10.21
C ASP A 306 22.69 -0.15 -9.45
N TYR A 307 23.73 -0.37 -8.65
CA TYR A 307 24.36 0.64 -7.79
C TYR A 307 25.86 0.76 -8.10
N LYS A 308 26.39 1.97 -8.02
CA LYS A 308 27.81 2.30 -8.20
C LYS A 308 28.28 3.19 -7.05
N SER A 309 29.31 2.76 -6.34
CA SER A 309 29.94 3.50 -5.24
C SER A 309 31.45 3.25 -5.19
N ASN A 310 32.20 4.26 -4.75
CA ASN A 310 33.62 4.15 -4.41
C ASN A 310 33.84 4.31 -2.89
N TYR A 311 32.78 4.19 -2.10
CA TYR A 311 32.76 4.56 -0.69
C TYR A 311 32.17 3.42 0.14
N PRO A 312 33.00 2.61 0.83
CA PRO A 312 32.53 1.43 1.55
C PRO A 312 31.56 1.75 2.70
N ALA A 313 31.63 2.97 3.26
CA ALA A 313 30.71 3.44 4.30
C ALA A 313 29.36 3.93 3.75
N HIS A 314 29.26 4.22 2.44
CA HIS A 314 28.07 4.81 1.88
C HIS A 314 26.92 3.79 1.81
N LYS A 315 25.73 4.26 2.20
CA LYS A 315 24.51 3.46 2.26
C LYS A 315 23.51 3.96 1.22
N LEU A 316 22.91 3.02 0.50
CA LEU A 316 21.72 3.21 -0.32
C LEU A 316 20.51 2.72 0.48
N ILE A 317 19.48 3.56 0.64
CA ILE A 317 18.23 3.19 1.31
C ILE A 317 17.11 3.15 0.27
N TYR A 318 16.32 2.06 0.28
CA TYR A 318 15.25 1.85 -0.69
C TYR A 318 14.13 0.96 -0.13
N LEU A 319 12.97 1.00 -0.78
CA LEU A 319 11.75 0.29 -0.40
C LEU A 319 11.17 -0.47 -1.60
N GLU A 320 10.74 -1.72 -1.42
CA GLU A 320 10.02 -2.50 -2.45
C GLU A 320 8.54 -2.07 -2.50
N VAL A 321 8.02 -1.75 -3.71
CA VAL A 321 6.72 -1.06 -3.88
C VAL A 321 5.65 -1.85 -4.60
#